data_AF-A0A7V5X325-F1
#
_entry.id   AF-A0A7V5X325-F1
#
_cell.length_a   1.000
_cell.length_b   1.000
_cell.length_c   1.000
_cell.angle_alpha   90.00
_cell.angle_beta   90.00
_cell.angle_gamma   90.00
#
_symmetry.space_group_name_H-M   'P 1'
#
loop_
_entity.id
_entity.type
_entity.pdbx_description
1 polymer ?
#
loop_
_entity_poly.entity_id
_entity_poly.type
_entity_poly.pdbx_seq_one_letter_code
_entity_poly.pdbx_strand_id
1 'polypeptide(L)'
;MTSQFRYALILCDIGQSIQEVYVEKLVDEKGLIQWGIYSDPVERVNYEDYRLETPMGLKIPAGLKKFLANQFHFIGVIGPDMIIGIGVVDLKYLSNAFFYVFDRKTGTITESKKLVPLSSSILIDPCPEKPRSVFKGKGLTIEITGDSIKATGKGVVLDIAMDSSAARPLRICTRAGYRGWVYTQKTSPLNIKGSLTAKGIKKDISSPDYMALSDWTCGFMRRETCWNWAASAFTMGDGRSLGMNLSCGVNETSFTENVFWINGHMNKVDTVNFIFDKDSLDSPWHIKSADKKVDLVFKPEASRGENINALLIKSRFTQLFGVFEGKLLTKAGEVIAINDCPGFAEDHFARW
;
A
#
# COMPACT_ATOMS: atom_id res chain seq x y z
N MET A 1 -31.72 23.16 -17.71
CA MET A 1 -32.81 22.25 -17.32
C MET A 1 -32.36 20.82 -17.57
N THR A 2 -32.22 20.09 -16.46
CA THR A 2 -32.20 18.62 -16.28
C THR A 2 -31.34 17.76 -17.21
N SER A 3 -30.08 17.62 -16.80
CA SER A 3 -29.28 16.39 -16.91
C SER A 3 -29.93 15.29 -16.04
N GLN A 4 -30.27 14.14 -16.63
CA GLN A 4 -30.66 12.94 -15.89
C GLN A 4 -29.46 12.00 -15.76
N PHE A 5 -29.04 11.81 -14.51
CA PHE A 5 -28.15 10.75 -14.05
C PHE A 5 -28.76 9.38 -14.35
N ARG A 6 -28.00 8.47 -14.95
CA ARG A 6 -28.32 7.03 -14.97
C ARG A 6 -27.44 6.32 -13.95
N TYR A 7 -28.03 6.04 -12.79
CA TYR A 7 -27.70 4.86 -12.00
C TYR A 7 -28.28 3.64 -12.72
N ALA A 8 -27.48 2.59 -12.92
CA ALA A 8 -27.98 1.28 -13.33
C ALA A 8 -27.41 0.22 -12.39
N LEU A 9 -28.17 -0.08 -11.34
CA LEU A 9 -28.24 -1.44 -10.81
C LEU A 9 -29.02 -2.27 -11.83
N ILE A 10 -28.43 -3.36 -12.33
CA ILE A 10 -29.17 -4.41 -13.04
C ILE A 10 -28.96 -5.70 -12.26
N LEU A 11 -29.99 -6.09 -11.51
CA LEU A 11 -30.25 -7.48 -11.15
C LEU A 11 -31.29 -7.98 -12.17
N CYS A 12 -30.88 -8.84 -13.09
CA CYS A 12 -31.80 -9.74 -13.75
C CYS A 12 -31.05 -11.01 -14.15
N ASP A 13 -31.58 -12.12 -13.69
CA ASP A 13 -31.05 -13.48 -13.74
C ASP A 13 -31.39 -14.10 -15.11
N ILE A 14 -30.42 -14.14 -16.03
CA ILE A 14 -30.44 -14.97 -17.25
C ILE A 14 -28.98 -15.34 -17.57
N GLY A 15 -28.70 -16.64 -17.71
CA GLY A 15 -27.37 -17.20 -17.93
C GLY A 15 -26.63 -16.68 -19.17
N GLN A 16 -25.97 -15.54 -19.02
CA GLN A 16 -24.89 -15.06 -19.88
C GLN A 16 -23.59 -15.11 -19.08
N SER A 17 -22.54 -15.65 -19.70
CA SER A 17 -21.17 -15.58 -19.17
C SER A 17 -20.87 -14.13 -18.78
N ILE A 18 -20.55 -13.89 -17.51
CA ILE A 18 -20.08 -12.59 -17.03
C ILE A 18 -18.78 -12.31 -17.77
N GLN A 19 -18.82 -11.51 -18.83
CA GLN A 19 -17.61 -10.90 -19.38
C GLN A 19 -17.12 -9.93 -18.32
N GLU A 20 -16.03 -10.27 -17.63
CA GLU A 20 -15.32 -9.31 -16.79
C GLU A 20 -14.94 -8.11 -17.67
N VAL A 21 -15.44 -6.93 -17.32
CA VAL A 21 -15.18 -5.69 -18.07
C VAL A 21 -13.85 -5.14 -17.56
N TYR A 22 -12.74 -5.53 -18.19
CA TYR A 22 -11.42 -5.03 -17.82
C TYR A 22 -11.24 -3.57 -18.22
N VAL A 23 -10.65 -2.76 -17.35
CA VAL A 23 -10.14 -1.43 -17.72
C VAL A 23 -8.73 -1.62 -18.26
N GLU A 24 -8.60 -1.68 -19.60
CA GLU A 24 -7.30 -1.87 -20.25
C GLU A 24 -6.31 -0.74 -19.89
N LYS A 25 -6.79 0.50 -19.86
CA LYS A 25 -6.02 1.72 -19.59
C LYS A 25 -6.75 2.64 -18.65
N LEU A 26 -6.07 3.13 -17.61
CA LEU A 26 -6.62 4.08 -16.65
C LEU A 26 -6.95 5.45 -17.27
N VAL A 27 -6.06 5.94 -18.14
CA VAL A 27 -6.20 7.22 -18.83
C VAL A 27 -6.84 6.97 -20.20
N ASP A 28 -7.93 7.68 -20.47
CA ASP A 28 -8.68 7.57 -21.73
C ASP A 28 -7.98 8.27 -22.91
N GLU A 29 -8.54 8.12 -24.12
CA GLU A 29 -8.02 8.72 -25.35
C GLU A 29 -8.00 10.26 -25.34
N LYS A 30 -8.76 10.89 -24.43
CA LYS A 30 -8.79 12.35 -24.23
C LYS A 30 -7.75 12.82 -23.21
N GLY A 31 -6.97 11.90 -22.63
CA GLY A 31 -6.00 12.17 -21.59
C GLY A 31 -6.62 12.44 -20.22
N LEU A 32 -7.84 11.94 -19.98
CA LEU A 32 -8.61 12.12 -18.75
C LEU A 32 -8.70 10.82 -17.94
N ILE A 33 -9.05 10.97 -16.67
CA ILE A 33 -9.20 9.86 -15.71
C ILE A 33 -10.58 9.96 -15.08
N GLN A 34 -11.23 8.82 -14.91
CA GLN A 34 -12.41 8.71 -14.07
C GLN A 34 -11.99 8.63 -12.59
N TRP A 35 -12.43 9.56 -11.75
CA TRP A 35 -12.15 9.48 -10.32
C TRP A 35 -13.06 8.46 -9.64
N GLY A 36 -12.54 7.69 -8.69
CA GLY A 36 -13.37 6.77 -7.93
C GLY A 36 -12.67 5.50 -7.49
N ILE A 37 -13.51 4.60 -7.00
CA ILE A 37 -13.14 3.22 -6.66
C ILE A 37 -13.56 2.34 -7.84
N TYR A 38 -12.66 1.46 -8.26
CA TYR A 38 -12.87 0.56 -9.39
C TYR A 38 -13.20 -0.83 -8.87
N SER A 39 -14.34 -1.38 -9.32
CA SER A 39 -14.67 -2.79 -9.14
C SER A 39 -13.76 -3.68 -9.99
N ASP A 40 -13.51 -3.22 -11.20
CA ASP A 40 -12.85 -4.01 -12.24
C ASP A 40 -11.34 -3.80 -12.24
N PRO A 41 -10.58 -4.81 -12.71
CA PRO A 41 -9.13 -4.71 -12.84
C PRO A 41 -8.70 -3.55 -13.75
N VAL A 42 -7.61 -2.88 -13.38
CA VAL A 42 -6.96 -1.86 -14.20
C VAL A 42 -5.63 -2.43 -14.71
N GLU A 43 -5.64 -2.95 -15.93
CA GLU A 43 -4.47 -3.65 -16.50
C GLU A 43 -3.24 -2.74 -16.58
N ARG A 44 -3.43 -1.47 -16.96
CA ARG A 44 -2.33 -0.51 -17.10
C ARG A 44 -2.69 0.89 -16.61
N VAL A 45 -1.87 1.41 -15.71
CA VAL A 45 -1.83 2.82 -15.30
C VAL A 45 -0.94 3.61 -16.27
N ASN A 46 -1.48 3.90 -17.45
CA ASN A 46 -0.81 4.65 -18.52
C ASN A 46 -0.66 6.15 -18.21
N TYR A 47 0.01 6.49 -17.10
CA TYR A 47 0.14 7.86 -16.59
C TYR A 47 0.79 8.83 -17.59
N GLU A 48 1.61 8.32 -18.52
CA GLU A 48 2.24 9.11 -19.59
C GLU A 48 1.22 9.67 -20.59
N ASP A 49 0.02 9.10 -20.68
CA ASP A 49 -1.05 9.57 -21.58
C ASP A 49 -1.87 10.71 -20.95
N TYR A 50 -1.73 10.92 -19.63
CA TYR A 50 -2.51 11.93 -18.91
C TYR A 50 -2.20 13.35 -19.39
N ARG A 51 -3.24 14.17 -19.55
CA ARG A 51 -3.12 15.60 -19.86
C ARG A 51 -2.74 16.38 -18.60
N LEU A 52 -1.50 16.20 -18.14
CA LEU A 52 -0.97 16.91 -16.98
C LEU A 52 -0.75 18.39 -17.31
N GLU A 53 -1.17 19.26 -16.39
CA GLU A 53 -1.01 20.72 -16.51
C GLU A 53 -0.42 21.29 -15.22
N THR A 54 0.29 22.41 -15.32
CA THR A 54 0.63 23.24 -14.16
C THR A 54 -0.65 23.80 -13.54
N PRO A 55 -0.60 24.31 -12.29
CA PRO A 55 -1.75 25.01 -11.71
C PRO A 55 -2.27 26.17 -12.56
N MET A 56 -1.41 26.79 -13.36
CA MET A 56 -1.75 27.89 -14.26
C MET A 56 -2.26 27.43 -15.64
N GLY A 57 -2.47 26.12 -15.84
CA GLY A 57 -3.03 25.57 -17.08
C GLY A 57 -2.01 25.34 -18.20
N LEU A 58 -0.71 25.47 -17.93
CA LEU A 58 0.32 25.15 -18.92
C LEU A 58 0.47 23.63 -19.03
N LYS A 59 0.38 23.08 -20.24
CA LYS A 59 0.55 21.65 -20.49
C LYS A 59 1.98 21.21 -20.19
N ILE A 60 2.12 20.09 -19.48
CA ILE A 60 3.41 19.47 -19.23
C ILE A 60 3.81 18.60 -20.44
N PRO A 61 5.00 18.79 -21.03
CA PRO A 61 5.48 17.97 -22.14
C PRO A 61 5.58 16.49 -21.78
N ALA A 62 5.38 15.61 -22.77
CA ALA A 62 5.39 14.16 -22.58
C ALA A 62 6.65 13.63 -21.89
N GLY A 63 7.83 14.07 -22.34
CA GLY A 63 9.10 13.65 -21.74
C GLY A 63 9.25 14.04 -20.27
N LEU A 64 8.65 15.17 -19.84
CA LEU A 64 8.74 15.62 -18.45
C LEU A 64 7.78 14.86 -17.54
N LYS A 65 6.61 14.42 -18.05
CA LYS A 65 5.65 13.61 -17.27
C LYS A 65 6.30 12.35 -16.69
N LYS A 66 7.18 11.69 -17.45
CA LYS A 66 7.89 10.50 -16.98
C LYS A 66 8.72 10.74 -15.71
N PHE A 67 9.28 11.95 -15.54
CA PHE A 67 10.10 12.32 -14.40
C PHE A 67 9.30 12.88 -13.21
N LEU A 68 8.02 13.19 -13.40
CA LEU A 68 7.14 13.74 -12.36
C LEU A 68 6.24 12.68 -11.72
N ALA A 69 6.15 11.49 -12.31
CA ALA A 69 5.37 10.40 -11.76
C ALA A 69 6.15 9.70 -10.65
N ASN A 70 5.48 9.48 -9.52
CA ASN A 70 6.00 8.69 -8.43
C ASN A 70 5.39 7.30 -8.46
N GLN A 71 6.19 6.29 -8.17
CA GLN A 71 5.75 4.91 -8.08
C GLN A 71 6.27 4.25 -6.81
N PHE A 72 5.41 3.49 -6.15
CA PHE A 72 5.70 2.78 -4.91
C PHE A 72 5.16 1.36 -5.04
N HIS A 73 5.93 0.39 -4.58
CA HIS A 73 5.43 -0.96 -4.35
C HIS A 73 6.00 -1.46 -3.02
N PHE A 74 5.11 -1.65 -2.06
CA PHE A 74 5.42 -2.19 -0.74
C PHE A 74 4.73 -3.53 -0.54
N ILE A 75 5.48 -4.49 0.00
CA ILE A 75 4.97 -5.77 0.49
C ILE A 75 5.30 -5.85 1.97
N GLY A 76 4.29 -6.12 2.78
CA GLY A 76 4.45 -6.48 4.18
C GLY A 76 4.17 -7.97 4.37
N VAL A 77 4.99 -8.67 5.14
CA VAL A 77 4.65 -10.00 5.67
C VAL A 77 4.60 -9.90 7.18
N ILE A 78 3.49 -10.31 7.76
CA ILE A 78 3.23 -10.21 9.19
C ILE A 78 3.03 -11.62 9.72
N GLY A 79 3.75 -11.95 10.79
CA GLY A 79 3.59 -13.19 11.53
C GLY A 79 3.73 -12.99 13.04
N PRO A 80 3.59 -14.08 13.81
CA PRO A 80 3.57 -13.99 15.27
C PRO A 80 4.91 -13.54 15.86
N ASP A 81 6.03 -13.93 15.26
CA ASP A 81 7.36 -13.62 15.79
C ASP A 81 8.25 -12.76 14.88
N MET A 82 7.74 -12.36 13.72
CA MET A 82 8.45 -11.41 12.86
C MET A 82 7.51 -10.59 11.98
N ILE A 83 7.99 -9.42 11.59
CA ILE A 83 7.39 -8.58 10.56
C ILE A 83 8.46 -8.27 9.52
N ILE A 84 8.11 -8.41 8.24
CA ILE A 84 9.01 -8.22 7.11
C ILE A 84 8.42 -7.12 6.23
N GLY A 85 9.27 -6.22 5.75
CA GLY A 85 8.87 -5.23 4.77
C GLY A 85 9.83 -5.19 3.59
N ILE A 86 9.26 -5.13 2.39
CA ILE A 86 9.99 -4.98 1.13
C ILE A 86 9.41 -3.76 0.42
N GLY A 87 10.27 -2.80 0.07
CA GLY A 87 9.85 -1.59 -0.61
C GLY A 87 10.70 -1.32 -1.84
N VAL A 88 10.03 -0.98 -2.95
CA VAL A 88 10.63 -0.45 -4.18
C VAL A 88 9.95 0.89 -4.46
N VAL A 89 10.72 1.97 -4.48
CA VAL A 89 10.22 3.34 -4.64
C VAL A 89 11.00 4.04 -5.75
N ASP A 90 10.27 4.49 -6.78
CA ASP A 90 10.83 5.18 -7.92
C ASP A 90 10.26 6.61 -8.01
N LEU A 91 11.06 7.58 -7.55
CA LEU A 91 10.83 9.02 -7.74
C LEU A 91 11.65 9.57 -8.92
N LYS A 92 12.11 8.68 -9.83
CA LYS A 92 12.80 8.96 -11.09
C LYS A 92 14.21 9.51 -10.95
N TYR A 93 14.39 10.63 -10.26
CA TYR A 93 15.71 11.22 -10.02
C TYR A 93 16.37 10.68 -8.74
N LEU A 94 15.59 10.24 -7.75
CA LEU A 94 16.08 9.54 -6.57
C LEU A 94 15.15 8.36 -6.28
N SER A 95 15.71 7.16 -6.34
CA SER A 95 14.97 5.93 -6.05
C SER A 95 15.48 5.29 -4.77
N ASN A 96 14.58 4.62 -4.05
CA ASN A 96 14.85 3.95 -2.79
C ASN A 96 14.37 2.50 -2.86
N ALA A 97 15.17 1.59 -2.34
CA ALA A 97 14.79 0.21 -2.15
C ALA A 97 15.21 -0.27 -0.77
N PHE A 98 14.35 -1.02 -0.09
CA PHE A 98 14.64 -1.56 1.22
C PHE A 98 14.02 -2.94 1.42
N PHE A 99 14.70 -3.74 2.24
CA PHE A 99 14.25 -5.03 2.71
C PHE A 99 14.66 -5.17 4.17
N TYR A 100 13.70 -5.41 5.06
CA TYR A 100 13.99 -5.62 6.47
C TYR A 100 13.20 -6.78 7.07
N VAL A 101 13.75 -7.33 8.15
CA VAL A 101 13.07 -8.27 9.05
C VAL A 101 13.17 -7.71 10.46
N PHE A 102 12.03 -7.48 11.08
CA PHE A 102 11.88 -7.21 12.50
C PHE A 102 11.60 -8.53 13.22
N ASP A 103 12.50 -8.93 14.11
CA ASP A 103 12.31 -10.07 15.02
C ASP A 103 11.62 -9.57 16.29
N ARG A 104 10.35 -9.95 16.49
CA ARG A 104 9.52 -9.47 17.60
C ARG A 104 9.96 -10.02 18.95
N LYS A 105 10.63 -11.19 18.97
CA LYS A 105 11.11 -11.82 20.21
C LYS A 105 12.33 -11.09 20.77
N THR A 106 13.22 -10.63 19.89
CA THR A 106 14.47 -9.98 20.28
C THR A 106 14.43 -8.46 20.17
N GLY A 107 13.40 -7.89 19.54
CA GLY A 107 13.33 -6.46 19.24
C GLY A 107 14.28 -5.99 18.14
N THR A 108 14.97 -6.92 17.46
CA THR A 108 16.04 -6.58 16.51
C THR A 108 15.52 -6.38 15.09
N ILE A 109 15.97 -5.33 14.42
CA ILE A 109 15.67 -5.07 13.00
C ILE A 109 16.93 -5.31 12.16
N THR A 110 16.85 -6.24 11.21
CA THR A 110 17.89 -6.46 10.18
C THR A 110 17.43 -5.84 8.87
N GLU A 111 18.06 -4.75 8.43
CA GLU A 111 17.65 -3.98 7.25
C GLU A 111 18.77 -3.82 6.22
N SER A 112 18.49 -4.14 4.96
CA SER A 112 19.22 -3.67 3.78
C SER A 112 18.45 -2.52 3.12
N LYS A 113 19.14 -1.42 2.84
CA LYS A 113 18.57 -0.24 2.19
C LYS A 113 19.53 0.37 1.18
N LYS A 114 19.00 0.87 0.07
CA LYS A 114 19.76 1.57 -0.97
C LYS A 114 18.98 2.76 -1.53
N LEU A 115 19.65 3.91 -1.53
CA LEU A 115 19.29 5.07 -2.33
C LEU A 115 20.15 5.07 -3.59
N VAL A 116 19.52 5.23 -4.76
CA VAL A 116 20.24 5.30 -6.04
C VAL A 116 19.81 6.56 -6.81
N PRO A 117 20.77 7.34 -7.32
CA PRO A 117 20.47 8.44 -8.21
C PRO A 117 20.07 7.88 -9.58
N LEU A 118 19.01 8.44 -10.17
CA LEU A 118 18.46 8.00 -11.44
C LEU A 118 17.97 6.52 -11.41
N SER A 119 17.00 6.19 -12.26
CA SER A 119 16.29 4.91 -12.21
C SER A 119 17.06 3.72 -12.84
N SER A 120 18.39 3.72 -12.89
CA SER A 120 19.15 2.69 -13.65
C SER A 120 19.12 1.29 -13.02
N SER A 121 18.85 1.21 -11.71
CA SER A 121 18.82 -0.04 -10.94
C SER A 121 17.42 -0.45 -10.49
N ILE A 122 16.38 0.26 -10.93
CA ILE A 122 15.02 0.08 -10.46
C ILE A 122 14.02 0.01 -11.62
N LEU A 123 12.95 -0.75 -11.43
CA LEU A 123 11.83 -0.83 -12.36
C LEU A 123 10.56 -1.03 -11.54
N ILE A 124 9.50 -0.29 -11.88
CA ILE A 124 8.13 -0.58 -11.46
C ILE A 124 7.26 -0.50 -12.72
N ASP A 125 6.78 -1.65 -13.20
CA ASP A 125 5.87 -1.69 -14.34
C ASP A 125 4.51 -1.09 -13.92
N PRO A 126 3.88 -0.26 -14.77
CA PRO A 126 2.60 0.40 -14.47
C PRO A 126 1.40 -0.56 -14.59
N CYS A 127 1.56 -1.84 -14.23
CA CYS A 127 0.55 -2.89 -14.40
C CYS A 127 0.20 -3.50 -13.03
N PRO A 128 -0.72 -2.88 -12.27
CA PRO A 128 -0.97 -3.27 -10.87
C PRO A 128 -1.55 -4.68 -10.71
N GLU A 129 -2.27 -5.21 -11.70
CA GLU A 129 -2.84 -6.58 -11.65
C GLU A 129 -1.79 -7.67 -11.84
N LYS A 130 -0.71 -7.35 -12.55
CA LYS A 130 0.44 -8.24 -12.79
C LYS A 130 1.71 -7.47 -12.47
N PRO A 131 1.89 -7.07 -11.19
CA PRO A 131 2.90 -6.11 -10.83
C PRO A 131 4.27 -6.71 -11.06
N ARG A 132 5.18 -5.90 -11.61
CA ARG A 132 6.60 -6.21 -11.67
C ARG A 132 7.38 -5.06 -11.07
N SER A 133 8.09 -5.31 -9.99
CA SER A 133 8.93 -4.32 -9.32
C SER A 133 10.27 -4.93 -8.98
N VAL A 134 11.33 -4.32 -9.45
CA VAL A 134 12.68 -4.87 -9.38
C VAL A 134 13.63 -3.82 -8.87
N PHE A 135 14.53 -4.23 -7.98
CA PHE A 135 15.72 -3.48 -7.62
C PHE A 135 16.94 -4.39 -7.69
N LYS A 136 18.02 -3.96 -8.35
CA LYS A 136 19.29 -4.70 -8.43
C LYS A 136 20.47 -3.80 -8.07
N GLY A 137 21.03 -3.98 -6.88
CA GLY A 137 22.18 -3.23 -6.42
C GLY A 137 23.13 -4.09 -5.58
N LYS A 138 24.35 -3.57 -5.34
CA LYS A 138 25.34 -4.27 -4.51
C LYS A 138 24.81 -4.43 -3.07
N GLY A 139 24.55 -5.67 -2.66
CA GLY A 139 24.10 -6.02 -1.30
C GLY A 139 22.58 -5.91 -1.06
N LEU A 140 21.80 -5.61 -2.11
CA LEU A 140 20.34 -5.67 -2.07
C LEU A 140 19.78 -6.01 -3.46
N THR A 141 19.02 -7.09 -3.54
CA THR A 141 18.23 -7.46 -4.72
C THR A 141 16.79 -7.67 -4.29
N ILE A 142 15.83 -7.10 -5.02
CA ILE A 142 14.40 -7.29 -4.83
C ILE A 142 13.77 -7.59 -6.19
N GLU A 143 12.89 -8.57 -6.23
CA GLU A 143 12.04 -8.89 -7.36
C GLU A 143 10.66 -9.25 -6.84
N ILE A 144 9.66 -8.47 -7.23
CA ILE A 144 8.24 -8.70 -6.96
C ILE A 144 7.58 -8.87 -8.32
N THR A 145 7.00 -10.03 -8.61
CA THR A 145 6.39 -10.37 -9.89
C THR A 145 5.10 -11.14 -9.70
N GLY A 146 3.94 -10.53 -9.96
CA GLY A 146 2.66 -11.20 -9.81
C GLY A 146 2.46 -11.76 -8.40
N ASP A 147 2.65 -13.07 -8.28
CA ASP A 147 2.60 -13.85 -7.05
C ASP A 147 3.97 -14.07 -6.38
N SER A 148 5.11 -13.94 -7.06
CA SER A 148 6.43 -14.24 -6.48
C SER A 148 7.15 -13.01 -5.90
N ILE A 149 7.75 -13.18 -4.72
CA ILE A 149 8.60 -12.18 -4.06
C ILE A 149 9.90 -12.81 -3.67
N LYS A 150 10.98 -12.24 -4.17
CA LYS A 150 12.36 -12.59 -3.82
C LYS A 150 13.09 -11.35 -3.35
N ALA A 151 13.67 -11.42 -2.17
CA ALA A 151 14.47 -10.33 -1.62
C ALA A 151 15.71 -10.88 -0.92
N THR A 152 16.88 -10.31 -1.24
CA THR A 152 18.15 -10.71 -0.63
C THR A 152 18.91 -9.49 -0.17
N GLY A 153 19.34 -9.48 1.09
CA GLY A 153 20.12 -8.38 1.67
C GLY A 153 20.68 -8.71 3.05
N LYS A 154 21.90 -8.25 3.36
CA LYS A 154 22.59 -8.46 4.66
C LYS A 154 22.52 -9.91 5.20
N GLY A 155 22.69 -10.91 4.33
CA GLY A 155 22.65 -12.33 4.74
C GLY A 155 21.25 -12.86 5.08
N VAL A 156 20.21 -12.12 4.68
CA VAL A 156 18.81 -12.52 4.72
C VAL A 156 18.32 -12.77 3.30
N VAL A 157 17.58 -13.85 3.09
CA VAL A 157 16.96 -14.24 1.82
C VAL A 157 15.49 -14.58 2.08
N LEU A 158 14.58 -13.88 1.41
CA LEU A 158 13.16 -14.19 1.35
C LEU A 158 12.84 -14.74 -0.03
N ASP A 159 12.13 -15.88 -0.08
CA ASP A 159 11.55 -16.44 -1.29
C ASP A 159 10.15 -16.94 -0.95
N ILE A 160 9.13 -16.21 -1.40
CA ILE A 160 7.72 -16.52 -1.15
C ILE A 160 6.88 -16.37 -2.42
N ALA A 161 5.77 -17.10 -2.43
CA ALA A 161 4.65 -16.91 -3.34
C ALA A 161 3.44 -16.40 -2.54
N MET A 162 2.71 -15.43 -3.08
CA MET A 162 1.44 -14.91 -2.57
C MET A 162 0.30 -15.50 -3.36
N ASP A 163 -0.75 -15.92 -2.66
CA ASP A 163 -2.01 -16.30 -3.28
C ASP A 163 -2.97 -15.12 -3.26
N SER A 164 -3.18 -14.52 -4.43
CA SER A 164 -4.13 -13.42 -4.65
C SER A 164 -5.47 -13.88 -5.23
N SER A 165 -5.69 -15.18 -5.41
CA SER A 165 -6.88 -15.71 -6.11
C SER A 165 -8.20 -15.36 -5.42
N ALA A 166 -8.20 -15.36 -4.08
CA ALA A 166 -9.36 -14.99 -3.28
C ALA A 166 -9.42 -13.49 -2.93
N ALA A 167 -8.37 -12.72 -3.28
CA ALA A 167 -8.26 -11.35 -2.86
C ALA A 167 -9.11 -10.41 -3.73
N ARG A 168 -9.86 -9.52 -3.08
CA ARG A 168 -10.58 -8.42 -3.73
C ARG A 168 -9.87 -7.11 -3.37
N PRO A 169 -8.92 -6.64 -4.20
CA PRO A 169 -8.11 -5.48 -3.86
C PRO A 169 -8.96 -4.21 -3.90
N LEU A 170 -8.61 -3.23 -3.06
CA LEU A 170 -9.10 -1.87 -3.21
C LEU A 170 -8.34 -1.24 -4.37
N ARG A 171 -9.06 -0.87 -5.43
CA ARG A 171 -8.54 -0.08 -6.54
C ARG A 171 -9.16 1.29 -6.51
N ILE A 172 -8.34 2.33 -6.44
CA ILE A 172 -8.85 3.67 -6.24
C ILE A 172 -7.97 4.68 -6.95
N CYS A 173 -8.61 5.62 -7.65
CA CYS A 173 -7.98 6.78 -8.25
C CYS A 173 -8.55 8.06 -7.66
N THR A 174 -7.68 8.88 -7.08
CA THR A 174 -8.06 10.12 -6.41
C THR A 174 -7.26 11.30 -6.95
N ARG A 175 -7.82 12.50 -6.80
CA ARG A 175 -7.06 13.74 -7.01
C ARG A 175 -5.98 13.86 -5.93
N ALA A 176 -4.82 14.40 -6.31
CA ALA A 176 -3.73 14.71 -5.41
C ALA A 176 -3.26 16.16 -5.65
N GLY A 177 -3.77 17.07 -4.83
CA GLY A 177 -3.62 18.51 -5.08
C GLY A 177 -4.51 18.99 -6.23
N TYR A 178 -4.13 20.10 -6.87
CA TYR A 178 -4.99 20.77 -7.86
C TYR A 178 -5.01 20.10 -9.24
N ARG A 179 -3.84 19.61 -9.71
CA ARG A 179 -3.67 19.00 -11.05
C ARG A 179 -3.05 17.59 -11.00
N GLY A 180 -2.68 17.12 -9.82
CA GLY A 180 -2.13 15.79 -9.61
C GLY A 180 -3.21 14.76 -9.32
N TRP A 181 -2.81 13.50 -9.32
CA TRP A 181 -3.66 12.36 -8.99
C TRP A 181 -2.82 11.16 -8.57
N VAL A 182 -3.48 10.21 -7.92
CA VAL A 182 -2.88 8.94 -7.49
C VAL A 182 -3.85 7.81 -7.75
N TYR A 183 -3.35 6.76 -8.39
CA TYR A 183 -3.94 5.44 -8.37
C TYR A 183 -3.20 4.59 -7.35
N THR A 184 -3.95 3.90 -6.50
CA THR A 184 -3.40 2.88 -5.60
C THR A 184 -4.22 1.60 -5.66
N GLN A 185 -3.53 0.48 -5.52
CA GLN A 185 -4.09 -0.83 -5.32
C GLN A 185 -3.59 -1.38 -3.98
N LYS A 186 -4.52 -1.63 -3.06
CA LYS A 186 -4.24 -2.22 -1.75
C LYS A 186 -4.88 -3.60 -1.65
N THR A 187 -4.10 -4.57 -1.23
CA THR A 187 -4.56 -5.95 -1.08
C THR A 187 -4.13 -6.48 0.28
N SER A 188 -5.10 -6.82 1.14
CA SER A 188 -4.83 -7.46 2.42
C SER A 188 -6.07 -8.24 2.90
N PRO A 189 -5.91 -9.39 3.58
CA PRO A 189 -4.65 -10.14 3.72
C PRO A 189 -4.46 -11.09 2.53
N LEU A 190 -3.21 -11.52 2.31
CA LEU A 190 -2.81 -12.49 1.29
C LEU A 190 -2.19 -13.70 1.97
N ASN A 191 -2.58 -14.91 1.55
CA ASN A 191 -1.89 -16.13 1.98
C ASN A 191 -0.52 -16.20 1.33
N ILE A 192 0.46 -16.77 2.02
CA ILE A 192 1.80 -16.97 1.47
C ILE A 192 2.28 -18.40 1.62
N LYS A 193 3.22 -18.78 0.76
CA LYS A 193 4.02 -20.01 0.87
C LYS A 193 5.47 -19.68 0.57
N GLY A 194 6.39 -20.25 1.31
CA GLY A 194 7.81 -20.07 1.09
C GLY A 194 8.58 -19.93 2.39
N SER A 195 9.73 -19.26 2.32
CA SER A 195 10.69 -19.30 3.42
C SER A 195 11.50 -18.02 3.56
N LEU A 196 11.95 -17.80 4.78
CA LEU A 196 12.96 -16.81 5.13
C LEU A 196 14.22 -17.53 5.59
N THR A 197 15.37 -17.20 5.01
CA THR A 197 16.68 -17.65 5.50
C THR A 197 17.42 -16.46 6.10
N ALA A 198 17.85 -16.56 7.36
CA ALA A 198 18.63 -15.53 8.03
C ALA A 198 19.76 -16.20 8.83
N LYS A 199 20.99 -15.66 8.72
CA LYS A 199 22.17 -16.20 9.43
C LYS A 199 22.39 -17.70 9.18
N GLY A 200 22.07 -18.18 7.97
CA GLY A 200 22.17 -19.60 7.59
C GLY A 200 21.03 -20.50 8.08
N ILE A 201 20.08 -19.98 8.86
CA ILE A 201 18.92 -20.72 9.36
C ILE A 201 17.73 -20.43 8.44
N LYS A 202 17.17 -21.48 7.83
CA LYS A 202 15.96 -21.40 7.01
C LYS A 202 14.72 -21.67 7.88
N LYS A 203 13.76 -20.75 7.83
CA LYS A 203 12.45 -20.85 8.45
C LYS A 203 11.38 -20.95 7.38
N ASP A 204 10.55 -21.97 7.46
CA ASP A 204 9.32 -22.05 6.66
C ASP A 204 8.27 -21.11 7.25
N ILE A 205 7.67 -20.29 6.39
CA ILE A 205 6.60 -19.35 6.75
C ILE A 205 5.33 -19.65 5.95
N SER A 206 5.20 -20.87 5.42
CA SER A 206 4.00 -21.39 4.78
C SER A 206 2.96 -21.82 5.83
N SER A 207 2.43 -20.86 6.58
CA SER A 207 1.44 -21.09 7.65
C SER A 207 0.34 -20.03 7.59
N PRO A 208 -0.91 -20.36 8.01
CA PRO A 208 -1.98 -19.36 8.16
C PRO A 208 -1.63 -18.24 9.16
N ASP A 209 -0.64 -18.44 10.03
CA ASP A 209 -0.18 -17.41 10.96
C ASP A 209 0.67 -16.32 10.29
N TYR A 210 1.12 -16.56 9.06
CA TYR A 210 1.85 -15.57 8.26
C TYR A 210 0.97 -15.12 7.11
N MET A 211 0.70 -13.83 7.05
CA MET A 211 -0.06 -13.23 5.97
C MET A 211 0.72 -12.06 5.39
N ALA A 212 0.49 -11.80 4.11
CA ALA A 212 1.05 -10.66 3.42
C ALA A 212 0.02 -9.58 3.14
N LEU A 213 0.51 -8.38 2.86
CA LEU A 213 -0.23 -7.30 2.26
C LEU A 213 0.59 -6.68 1.13
N SER A 214 -0.11 -6.14 0.14
CA SER A 214 0.49 -5.43 -0.98
C SER A 214 -0.10 -4.02 -1.10
N ASP A 215 0.79 -3.07 -1.33
CA ASP A 215 0.48 -1.68 -1.62
C ASP A 215 1.24 -1.26 -2.87
N TRP A 216 0.51 -1.11 -3.96
CA TRP A 216 1.03 -0.62 -5.22
C TRP A 216 0.44 0.74 -5.54
N THR A 217 1.27 1.72 -5.85
CA THR A 217 0.81 3.10 -6.07
C THR A 217 1.55 3.76 -7.23
N CYS A 218 0.83 4.51 -8.05
CA CYS A 218 1.39 5.32 -9.14
C CYS A 218 0.59 6.61 -9.33
N GLY A 219 1.28 7.73 -9.58
CA GLY A 219 0.61 8.96 -10.03
C GLY A 219 1.47 10.22 -9.94
N PHE A 220 0.84 11.35 -10.21
CA PHE A 220 1.40 12.69 -10.04
C PHE A 220 1.00 13.22 -8.67
N MET A 221 1.81 12.91 -7.67
CA MET A 221 1.50 13.24 -6.27
C MET A 221 1.78 14.70 -5.94
N ARG A 222 1.26 15.17 -4.80
CA ARG A 222 1.62 16.48 -4.26
C ARG A 222 3.14 16.55 -4.06
N ARG A 223 3.74 17.68 -4.44
CA ARG A 223 5.19 17.96 -4.29
C ARG A 223 5.66 17.87 -2.84
N GLU A 224 4.79 18.25 -1.93
CA GLU A 224 4.95 18.19 -0.49
C GLU A 224 3.68 17.54 0.07
N THR A 225 3.85 16.53 0.91
CA THR A 225 2.75 15.76 1.48
C THR A 225 3.17 15.21 2.83
N CYS A 226 2.17 14.83 3.63
CA CYS A 226 2.37 14.02 4.82
C CYS A 226 1.30 12.95 4.87
N TRP A 227 1.57 11.86 5.58
CA TRP A 227 0.55 10.89 5.91
C TRP A 227 0.80 10.20 7.24
N ASN A 228 -0.30 9.73 7.81
CA ASN A 228 -0.31 8.63 8.74
C ASN A 228 -0.91 7.41 8.05
N TRP A 229 -0.32 6.26 8.30
CA TRP A 229 -0.78 5.01 7.70
C TRP A 229 -0.80 3.91 8.75
N ALA A 230 -1.75 2.99 8.65
CA ALA A 230 -1.81 1.78 9.43
C ALA A 230 -2.23 0.61 8.56
N ALA A 231 -1.57 -0.53 8.71
CA ALA A 231 -1.92 -1.72 7.98
C ALA A 231 -1.64 -3.00 8.74
N SER A 232 -2.43 -4.02 8.45
CA SER A 232 -2.29 -5.35 9.03
C SER A 232 -2.74 -6.42 8.03
N ALA A 233 -2.23 -7.62 8.24
CA ALA A 233 -2.63 -8.87 7.61
C ALA A 233 -2.45 -9.98 8.66
N PHE A 234 -3.53 -10.62 9.08
CA PHE A 234 -3.54 -11.48 10.26
C PHE A 234 -4.67 -12.52 10.20
N THR A 235 -4.43 -13.71 10.76
CA THR A 235 -5.49 -14.70 11.01
C THR A 235 -5.96 -14.55 12.46
N MET A 236 -7.24 -14.22 12.65
CA MET A 236 -7.85 -14.04 13.96
C MET A 236 -7.96 -15.36 14.72
N GLY A 237 -8.14 -15.27 16.05
CA GLY A 237 -8.26 -16.46 16.92
C GLY A 237 -9.46 -17.37 16.61
N ASP A 238 -10.46 -16.86 15.89
CA ASP A 238 -11.60 -17.64 15.39
C ASP A 238 -11.36 -18.23 13.98
N GLY A 239 -10.15 -18.09 13.44
CA GLY A 239 -9.72 -18.61 12.14
C GLY A 239 -10.06 -17.73 10.94
N ARG A 240 -10.76 -16.61 11.14
CA ARG A 240 -11.06 -15.67 10.04
C ARG A 240 -9.84 -14.84 9.68
N SER A 241 -9.69 -14.51 8.40
CA SER A 241 -8.63 -13.60 7.96
C SER A 241 -9.05 -12.14 8.13
N LEU A 242 -8.13 -11.31 8.62
CA LEU A 242 -8.27 -9.88 8.82
C LEU A 242 -7.16 -9.16 8.03
N GLY A 243 -7.56 -8.20 7.21
CA GLY A 243 -6.66 -7.27 6.56
C GLY A 243 -7.09 -5.84 6.84
N MET A 244 -6.15 -4.91 6.88
CA MET A 244 -6.45 -3.49 7.13
C MET A 244 -5.51 -2.57 6.36
N ASN A 245 -6.07 -1.48 5.83
CA ASN A 245 -5.35 -0.33 5.28
C ASN A 245 -6.10 0.94 5.68
N LEU A 246 -5.50 1.74 6.56
CA LEU A 246 -6.03 3.03 7.02
C LEU A 246 -4.99 4.11 6.77
N SER A 247 -5.43 5.28 6.35
CA SER A 247 -4.58 6.36 5.87
C SER A 247 -5.25 7.72 6.09
N CYS A 248 -4.42 8.71 6.40
CA CYS A 248 -4.79 10.12 6.48
C CYS A 248 -3.68 10.95 5.83
N GLY A 249 -4.01 11.89 4.96
CA GLY A 249 -3.08 12.87 4.37
C GLY A 249 -2.68 12.68 2.90
N VAL A 250 -2.73 11.46 2.33
CA VAL A 250 -2.25 11.19 0.96
C VAL A 250 -3.36 10.99 -0.07
N ASN A 251 -4.22 9.97 0.09
CA ASN A 251 -5.27 9.57 -0.87
C ASN A 251 -6.68 9.81 -0.32
N GLU A 252 -7.03 11.07 -0.05
CA GLU A 252 -8.33 11.42 0.55
C GLU A 252 -9.00 12.69 0.00
N THR A 253 -8.46 13.31 -1.06
CA THR A 253 -9.02 14.55 -1.64
C THR A 253 -10.43 14.38 -2.22
N SER A 254 -10.82 13.16 -2.57
CA SER A 254 -12.11 12.89 -3.23
C SER A 254 -12.75 11.59 -2.74
N PHE A 255 -11.92 10.58 -2.50
CA PHE A 255 -12.30 9.29 -1.94
C PHE A 255 -11.17 8.87 -1.00
N THR A 256 -11.47 8.13 0.07
CA THR A 256 -10.43 7.65 1.00
C THR A 256 -9.92 6.29 0.57
N GLU A 257 -8.66 5.97 0.85
CA GLU A 257 -8.13 4.60 0.68
C GLU A 257 -8.40 3.68 1.88
N ASN A 258 -9.25 4.11 2.82
CA ASN A 258 -9.46 3.43 4.10
C ASN A 258 -10.38 2.22 3.98
N VAL A 259 -9.93 1.06 4.44
CA VAL A 259 -10.62 -0.20 4.25
C VAL A 259 -10.08 -1.25 5.22
N PHE A 260 -10.95 -2.19 5.60
CA PHE A 260 -10.53 -3.45 6.19
C PHE A 260 -11.25 -4.61 5.51
N TRP A 261 -10.67 -5.79 5.58
CA TRP A 261 -11.21 -7.01 5.00
C TRP A 261 -11.41 -8.05 6.09
N ILE A 262 -12.55 -8.74 6.05
CA ILE A 262 -12.82 -9.93 6.87
C ILE A 262 -13.11 -11.08 5.92
N ASN A 263 -12.32 -12.15 5.95
CA ASN A 263 -12.44 -13.28 5.00
C ASN A 263 -12.47 -12.83 3.53
N GLY A 264 -11.63 -11.85 3.17
CA GLY A 264 -11.58 -11.28 1.82
C GLY A 264 -12.74 -10.32 1.48
N HIS A 265 -13.75 -10.17 2.35
CA HIS A 265 -14.83 -9.22 2.14
C HIS A 265 -14.44 -7.81 2.57
N MET A 266 -14.42 -6.91 1.59
CA MET A 266 -14.03 -5.52 1.76
C MET A 266 -15.10 -4.71 2.51
N ASN A 267 -14.70 -4.02 3.57
CA ASN A 267 -15.49 -3.05 4.31
C ASN A 267 -14.87 -1.67 4.16
N LYS A 268 -15.52 -0.81 3.35
CA LYS A 268 -15.05 0.56 3.14
C LYS A 268 -15.23 1.40 4.41
N VAL A 269 -14.19 2.16 4.74
CA VAL A 269 -14.16 3.11 5.86
C VAL A 269 -14.07 4.52 5.32
N ASP A 270 -14.69 5.47 6.01
CA ASP A 270 -14.57 6.90 5.74
C ASP A 270 -13.17 7.43 6.16
N THR A 271 -13.01 8.75 6.25
CA THR A 271 -11.81 9.42 6.79
C THR A 271 -11.48 8.91 8.18
N VAL A 272 -10.19 8.77 8.48
CA VAL A 272 -9.68 8.33 9.78
C VAL A 272 -8.79 9.42 10.38
N ASN A 273 -8.80 9.50 11.70
CA ASN A 273 -7.92 10.36 12.46
C ASN A 273 -6.95 9.51 13.29
N PHE A 274 -5.67 9.86 13.21
CA PHE A 274 -4.60 9.27 14.02
C PHE A 274 -4.25 10.26 15.13
N ILE A 275 -4.43 9.86 16.38
CA ILE A 275 -4.19 10.68 17.56
C ILE A 275 -3.05 10.03 18.34
N PHE A 276 -1.90 10.69 18.36
CA PHE A 276 -0.69 10.22 19.02
C PHE A 276 0.16 11.42 19.47
N ASP A 277 1.11 11.16 20.38
CA ASP A 277 2.09 12.14 20.80
C ASP A 277 3.23 12.22 19.76
N LYS A 278 3.40 13.39 19.14
CA LYS A 278 4.44 13.60 18.12
C LYS A 278 5.85 13.62 18.72
N ASP A 279 5.97 13.87 20.03
CA ASP A 279 7.24 13.85 20.74
C ASP A 279 7.57 12.47 21.31
N SER A 280 6.59 11.55 21.36
CA SER A 280 6.72 10.16 21.80
C SER A 280 5.92 9.23 20.89
N LEU A 281 6.49 8.94 19.70
CA LEU A 281 5.85 8.04 18.72
C LEU A 281 5.71 6.59 19.23
N ASP A 282 6.45 6.22 20.27
CA ASP A 282 6.38 4.93 20.97
C ASP A 282 5.20 4.83 21.96
N SER A 283 4.55 5.95 22.29
CA SER A 283 3.29 5.94 23.03
C SER A 283 2.15 5.35 22.19
N PRO A 284 1.03 4.89 22.78
CA PRO A 284 -0.11 4.34 22.03
C PRO A 284 -0.78 5.36 21.10
N TRP A 285 -1.21 4.91 19.92
CA TRP A 285 -1.90 5.75 18.92
C TRP A 285 -3.38 5.36 18.84
N HIS A 286 -4.28 6.32 18.99
CA HIS A 286 -5.70 6.09 18.79
C HIS A 286 -6.07 6.35 17.33
N ILE A 287 -6.77 5.42 16.70
CA ILE A 287 -7.21 5.51 15.31
C ILE A 287 -8.72 5.39 15.26
N LYS A 288 -9.41 6.44 14.82
CA LYS A 288 -10.87 6.50 14.77
C LYS A 288 -11.37 6.96 13.41
N SER A 289 -12.41 6.31 12.89
CA SER A 289 -13.04 6.76 11.64
C SER A 289 -14.25 7.67 11.88
N ALA A 290 -14.51 8.58 10.94
CA ALA A 290 -15.65 9.49 10.99
C ALA A 290 -17.00 8.75 10.98
N ASP A 291 -17.07 7.62 10.25
CA ASP A 291 -18.25 6.74 10.19
C ASP A 291 -18.35 5.76 11.37
N LYS A 292 -17.48 5.88 12.38
CA LYS A 292 -17.43 5.05 13.59
C LYS A 292 -17.21 3.56 13.34
N LYS A 293 -16.77 3.17 12.14
CA LYS A 293 -16.41 1.79 11.82
C LYS A 293 -15.07 1.35 12.40
N VAL A 294 -14.18 2.29 12.72
CA VAL A 294 -12.87 2.02 13.30
C VAL A 294 -12.76 2.74 14.63
N ASP A 295 -12.38 1.99 15.66
CA ASP A 295 -12.00 2.50 16.98
C ASP A 295 -10.91 1.58 17.54
N LEU A 296 -9.65 1.93 17.23
CA LEU A 296 -8.47 1.13 17.52
C LEU A 296 -7.45 1.90 18.35
N VAL A 297 -6.60 1.15 19.05
CA VAL A 297 -5.36 1.60 19.67
C VAL A 297 -4.23 0.78 19.09
N PHE A 298 -3.23 1.45 18.52
CA PHE A 298 -1.97 0.82 18.14
C PHE A 298 -0.96 0.99 19.28
N LYS A 299 -0.31 -0.10 19.68
CA LYS A 299 0.75 -0.12 20.71
C LYS A 299 2.08 -0.44 20.02
N PRO A 300 2.98 0.55 19.86
CA PRO A 300 4.28 0.32 19.26
C PRO A 300 5.16 -0.66 20.07
N GLU A 301 5.89 -1.51 19.36
CA GLU A 301 6.90 -2.45 19.89
C GLU A 301 8.32 -2.01 19.50
N ALA A 302 8.49 -1.54 18.26
CA ALA A 302 9.75 -1.05 17.72
C ALA A 302 9.47 -0.08 16.58
N SER A 303 10.50 0.64 16.14
CA SER A 303 10.40 1.49 14.96
C SER A 303 11.68 1.48 14.13
N ARG A 304 11.52 1.77 12.85
CA ARG A 304 12.59 2.17 11.95
C ARG A 304 12.24 3.53 11.36
N GLY A 305 13.25 4.28 10.93
CA GLY A 305 13.00 5.58 10.35
C GLY A 305 14.12 6.09 9.47
N GLU A 306 13.84 7.19 8.80
CA GLU A 306 14.79 7.93 8.00
C GLU A 306 14.52 9.43 8.12
N ASN A 307 15.59 10.20 8.16
CA ASN A 307 15.54 11.65 8.08
C ASN A 307 16.50 12.14 6.99
N ILE A 308 15.97 12.40 5.80
CA ILE A 308 16.69 12.98 4.66
C ILE A 308 16.34 14.46 4.55
N ASN A 309 17.35 15.31 4.41
CA ASN A 309 17.20 16.70 4.04
C ASN A 309 18.30 17.07 3.03
N ALA A 310 17.99 16.95 1.74
CA ALA A 310 18.96 17.11 0.66
C ALA A 310 18.36 17.89 -0.51
N LEU A 311 18.79 19.15 -0.69
CA LEU A 311 18.39 20.05 -1.77
C LEU A 311 16.84 20.13 -1.91
N LEU A 312 16.31 19.48 -2.95
CA LEU A 312 14.90 19.46 -3.31
C LEU A 312 14.11 18.39 -2.53
N ILE A 313 14.81 17.42 -1.95
CA ILE A 313 14.22 16.24 -1.32
C ILE A 313 14.28 16.38 0.21
N LYS A 314 13.13 16.25 0.86
CA LYS A 314 13.04 16.11 2.32
C LYS A 314 12.14 14.92 2.64
N SER A 315 12.55 14.12 3.61
CA SER A 315 11.77 12.98 4.08
C SER A 315 12.03 12.80 5.57
N ARG A 316 10.98 12.84 6.38
CA ARG A 316 11.01 12.42 7.79
C ARG A 316 10.02 11.28 7.92
N PHE A 317 10.54 10.07 7.93
CA PHE A 317 9.77 8.84 7.91
C PHE A 317 10.01 8.05 9.18
N THR A 318 8.93 7.61 9.82
CA THR A 318 8.96 6.64 10.90
C THR A 318 7.92 5.58 10.65
N GLN A 319 8.34 4.33 10.59
CA GLN A 319 7.47 3.16 10.52
C GLN A 319 7.64 2.37 11.80
N LEU A 320 6.53 2.20 12.49
CA LEU A 320 6.41 1.47 13.73
C LEU A 320 5.85 0.08 13.48
N PHE A 321 6.33 -0.86 14.24
CA PHE A 321 5.83 -2.22 14.34
C PHE A 321 5.13 -2.35 15.68
N GLY A 322 4.01 -3.06 15.73
CA GLY A 322 3.28 -3.21 16.98
C GLY A 322 2.01 -3.98 16.80
N VAL A 323 1.10 -3.80 17.76
CA VAL A 323 -0.20 -4.48 17.78
C VAL A 323 -1.35 -3.50 17.86
N PHE A 324 -2.46 -3.86 17.22
CA PHE A 324 -3.73 -3.19 17.29
C PHE A 324 -4.65 -3.90 18.28
N GLU A 325 -5.39 -3.10 19.05
CA GLU A 325 -6.50 -3.52 19.90
C GLU A 325 -7.70 -2.62 19.66
N GLY A 326 -8.91 -3.13 19.88
CA GLY A 326 -10.14 -2.33 19.80
C GLY A 326 -11.23 -3.03 19.00
N LYS A 327 -11.92 -2.29 18.13
CA LYS A 327 -13.05 -2.82 17.37
C LYS A 327 -13.15 -2.27 15.95
N LEU A 328 -13.65 -3.13 15.07
CA LEU A 328 -14.09 -2.80 13.72
C LEU A 328 -15.59 -3.10 13.59
N LEU A 329 -16.36 -2.25 12.93
CA LEU A 329 -17.79 -2.46 12.65
C LEU A 329 -17.99 -2.70 11.16
N THR A 330 -18.49 -3.87 10.79
CA THR A 330 -18.77 -4.22 9.39
C THR A 330 -20.00 -3.47 8.87
N LYS A 331 -20.16 -3.41 7.55
CA LYS A 331 -21.38 -2.85 6.93
C LYS A 331 -22.66 -3.59 7.38
N ALA A 332 -22.55 -4.87 7.73
CA ALA A 332 -23.66 -5.68 8.20
C ALA A 332 -24.00 -5.45 9.70
N GLY A 333 -23.23 -4.61 10.40
CA GLY A 333 -23.44 -4.32 11.81
C GLY A 333 -22.73 -5.28 12.78
N GLU A 334 -21.90 -6.19 12.26
CA GLU A 334 -21.07 -7.06 13.10
C GLU A 334 -19.92 -6.27 13.72
N VAL A 335 -19.70 -6.44 15.02
CA VAL A 335 -18.55 -5.89 15.73
C VAL A 335 -17.45 -6.94 15.82
N ILE A 336 -16.33 -6.66 15.18
CA ILE A 336 -15.12 -7.48 15.24
C ILE A 336 -14.23 -6.94 16.35
N ALA A 337 -14.04 -7.72 17.42
CA ALA A 337 -13.08 -7.40 18.46
C ALA A 337 -11.66 -7.70 17.96
N ILE A 338 -10.78 -6.72 18.09
CA ILE A 338 -9.37 -6.81 17.70
C ILE A 338 -8.55 -6.87 18.98
N ASN A 339 -7.73 -7.91 19.10
CA ASN A 339 -6.81 -8.08 20.23
C ASN A 339 -5.46 -8.60 19.71
N ASP A 340 -4.37 -7.97 20.17
CA ASP A 340 -2.99 -8.32 19.81
C ASP A 340 -2.74 -8.50 18.30
N CYS A 341 -3.45 -7.73 17.45
CA CYS A 341 -3.36 -7.88 16.00
C CYS A 341 -2.10 -7.19 15.46
N PRO A 342 -1.09 -7.93 14.96
CA PRO A 342 0.18 -7.32 14.56
C PRO A 342 0.04 -6.47 13.29
N GLY A 343 0.87 -5.44 13.16
CA GLY A 343 0.95 -4.67 11.94
C GLY A 343 1.86 -3.46 12.00
N PHE A 344 1.62 -2.52 11.11
CA PHE A 344 2.41 -1.31 10.90
C PHE A 344 1.60 -0.07 11.27
N ALA A 345 2.28 0.94 11.82
CA ALA A 345 1.82 2.32 11.79
C ALA A 345 2.93 3.23 11.24
N GLU A 346 2.59 4.33 10.58
CA GLU A 346 3.55 5.27 10.02
C GLU A 346 3.22 6.71 10.34
N ASP A 347 4.27 7.50 10.52
CA ASP A 347 4.26 8.95 10.40
C ASP A 347 5.27 9.35 9.34
N HIS A 348 4.82 10.03 8.29
CA HIS A 348 5.70 10.43 7.20
C HIS A 348 5.40 11.85 6.74
N PHE A 349 6.45 12.68 6.73
CA PHE A 349 6.51 13.88 5.90
C PHE A 349 7.43 13.63 4.70
N ALA A 350 6.97 13.97 3.50
CA ALA A 350 7.75 13.84 2.29
C ALA A 350 7.62 15.05 1.36
N ARG A 351 8.74 15.41 0.76
CA ARG A 351 8.86 16.48 -0.23
C ARG A 351 9.85 16.02 -1.29
N TRP A 352 9.38 15.74 -2.50
CA TRP A 352 10.16 15.14 -3.60
C TRP A 352 10.29 16.07 -4.80
#